data_AF-A0A7S3QG61-F1
#
_entry.id   AF-A0A7S3QG61-F1
#
_cell.length_a   1.000
_cell.length_b   1.000
_cell.length_c   1.000
_cell.angle_alpha   90.00
_cell.angle_beta   90.00
_cell.angle_gamma   90.00
#
_symmetry.space_group_name_H-M   'P 1'
#
loop_
_entity.id
_entity.type
_entity.pdbx_description
1 polymer ?
#
loop_
_entity_poly.entity_id
_entity_poly.type
_entity_poly.pdbx_seq_one_letter_code
_entity_poly.pdbx_strand_id
1 'polypeptide(L)'
;MSEESSAFVTPEVLTNPTSWGPPADSTNTKFDHLPYAPFGRADRLGRSADFTSGGHNSHHQQRRDRRFGDGSGNSNPNNANTEFQYKVEEDDFELVDTAKTQTRVSYGNTKKKFGQNRLKQLNARRGNDGGGRGNSYNTFQKTRGGGRGGRGGRGGRGYNRGRYQYRERVDRQASVAVKPEWEVVVDMDLKKVSKGIINTDAPTSEEDLLWCGFLDKYNDAYEKCSTKVPAVLKRMENKEFYPVTTTDDPVIEKLAIDGQGSVFATDVILSHLMTCPRSNYPWDIVVQKLPGGALFFDKRDDSQFDYLTVNETAHNQPSATKKDDDPEGINTPERLSLEATMINQNFSQQILKSSTKSRKNFDLPNPFFDEEDNDNMEPASVAYRYRRFDLGDDIQLVCRTELHGIVHRKSPGSSAVEDQYMTSFALNEHFDSLTKIPPPKNQGYNHGPPTVNWREKVDSQRGAVLANELKNNAFKIAKWTAQSILSGADLMKIGFVSRAVPKNAYDHQILATQFFRPRDFAAQITLNEGNMWGIMRMFIQLFKDQPEGKYVIMRDPNKAQLRIYSVPADTFESDDEEE
;
A
#
# COMPACT_ATOMS: atom_id res chain seq x y z
N MET A 1 45.88 -27.23 9.73
CA MET A 1 46.37 -26.53 8.52
C MET A 1 46.84 -27.59 7.53
N SER A 2 45.95 -28.01 6.64
CA SER A 2 46.27 -28.81 5.45
C SER A 2 46.12 -27.88 4.25
N GLU A 3 47.21 -27.60 3.55
CA GLU A 3 47.23 -26.79 2.34
C GLU A 3 46.43 -27.50 1.23
N GLU A 4 45.27 -26.96 0.88
CA GLU A 4 44.58 -27.34 -0.36
C GLU A 4 45.33 -26.75 -1.55
N SER A 5 46.06 -27.61 -2.26
CA SER A 5 46.62 -27.26 -3.57
C SER A 5 45.46 -27.08 -4.56
N SER A 6 45.30 -25.88 -5.12
CA SER A 6 44.32 -25.63 -6.18
C SER A 6 44.64 -26.50 -7.41
N ALA A 7 43.81 -27.52 -7.64
CA ALA A 7 44.00 -28.46 -8.74
C ALA A 7 43.53 -27.84 -10.06
N PHE A 8 44.44 -27.69 -11.02
CA PHE A 8 44.08 -27.37 -12.40
C PHE A 8 43.64 -28.64 -13.12
N VAL A 9 42.35 -28.74 -13.43
CA VAL A 9 41.79 -29.86 -14.20
C VAL A 9 42.05 -29.61 -15.68
N THR A 10 42.65 -30.60 -16.36
CA THR A 10 42.93 -30.50 -17.81
C THR A 10 41.59 -30.46 -18.57
N PRO A 11 41.34 -29.45 -19.43
CA PRO A 11 40.10 -29.36 -20.17
C PRO A 11 39.98 -30.50 -21.19
N GLU A 12 38.77 -31.03 -21.34
CA GLU A 12 38.46 -32.05 -22.33
C GLU A 12 38.50 -31.45 -23.74
N VAL A 13 39.27 -32.07 -24.65
CA VAL A 13 39.38 -31.66 -26.05
C VAL A 13 38.92 -32.80 -26.94
N LEU A 14 37.90 -32.55 -27.76
CA LEU A 14 37.39 -33.51 -28.72
C LEU A 14 38.44 -33.80 -29.81
N THR A 15 38.67 -35.07 -30.12
CA THR A 15 39.62 -35.48 -31.16
C THR A 15 38.89 -35.77 -32.47
N ASN A 16 39.39 -35.22 -33.58
CA ASN A 16 38.89 -35.51 -34.92
C ASN A 16 40.03 -36.06 -35.79
N PRO A 17 40.07 -37.38 -36.09
CA PRO A 17 41.17 -38.00 -36.84
C PRO A 17 41.21 -37.63 -38.33
N THR A 18 40.08 -37.21 -38.90
CA THR A 18 39.92 -37.06 -40.36
C THR A 18 39.84 -35.62 -40.83
N SER A 19 39.67 -34.66 -39.90
CA SER A 19 39.65 -33.24 -40.23
C SER A 19 40.09 -32.38 -39.04
N TRP A 20 40.44 -31.13 -39.29
CA TRP A 20 40.68 -30.13 -38.24
C TRP A 20 39.39 -29.49 -37.67
N GLY A 21 38.20 -29.90 -38.14
CA GLY A 21 36.90 -29.40 -37.69
C GLY A 21 36.25 -30.25 -36.57
N PRO A 22 35.03 -29.91 -36.11
CA PRO A 22 34.32 -30.72 -35.13
C PRO A 22 34.05 -32.15 -35.65
N PRO A 23 34.08 -33.18 -34.78
CA PRO A 23 33.71 -34.53 -35.17
C PRO A 23 32.28 -34.58 -35.71
N ALA A 24 32.01 -35.40 -36.74
CA ALA A 24 30.67 -35.53 -37.32
C ALA A 24 29.63 -36.05 -36.30
N ASP A 25 30.08 -36.85 -35.33
CA ASP A 25 29.26 -37.45 -34.27
C ASP A 25 29.40 -36.68 -32.93
N SER A 26 29.73 -35.38 -32.94
CA SER A 26 29.86 -34.59 -31.71
C SER A 26 28.49 -34.31 -31.06
N THR A 27 27.84 -35.34 -30.55
CA THR A 27 26.59 -35.29 -29.79
C THR A 27 26.86 -35.16 -28.28
N ASN A 28 27.79 -34.29 -27.92
CA ASN A 28 28.03 -33.97 -26.51
C ASN A 28 27.97 -32.46 -26.27
N THR A 29 27.01 -31.80 -26.92
CA THR A 29 26.65 -30.43 -26.58
C THR A 29 25.41 -30.46 -25.70
N LYS A 30 25.32 -29.51 -24.77
CA LYS A 30 24.11 -29.31 -23.94
C LYS A 30 22.82 -29.02 -24.74
N PHE A 31 22.90 -28.94 -26.07
CA PHE A 31 21.81 -28.59 -26.97
C PHE A 31 21.32 -29.76 -27.82
N ASP A 32 21.91 -30.96 -27.71
CA ASP A 32 21.59 -32.08 -28.60
C ASP A 32 20.16 -32.61 -28.40
N HIS A 33 19.58 -32.38 -27.22
CA HIS A 33 18.19 -32.72 -26.91
C HIS A 33 17.20 -31.58 -27.19
N LEU A 34 17.65 -30.48 -27.79
CA LEU A 34 16.83 -29.31 -28.07
C LEU A 34 16.77 -29.05 -29.58
N PRO A 35 15.57 -28.86 -30.16
CA PRO A 35 15.46 -28.41 -31.53
C PRO A 35 16.16 -27.06 -31.72
N TYR A 36 17.13 -27.02 -32.62
CA TYR A 36 17.92 -25.81 -32.85
C TYR A 36 17.08 -24.73 -33.54
N ALA A 37 16.98 -23.55 -32.93
CA ALA A 37 16.45 -22.36 -33.55
C ALA A 37 17.40 -21.17 -33.30
N PRO A 38 17.87 -20.46 -34.34
CA PRO A 38 18.70 -19.28 -34.16
C PRO A 38 17.88 -18.13 -33.55
N PHE A 39 18.47 -17.36 -32.64
CA PHE A 39 17.83 -16.19 -32.03
C PHE A 39 18.86 -15.12 -31.63
N GLY A 40 18.45 -13.85 -31.62
CA GLY A 40 19.24 -12.74 -31.09
C GLY A 40 18.83 -12.38 -29.67
N ARG A 41 19.78 -12.35 -28.72
CA ARG A 41 19.49 -11.88 -27.34
C ARG A 41 19.14 -10.39 -27.27
N ALA A 42 19.51 -9.62 -28.29
CA ALA A 42 19.21 -8.20 -28.41
C ALA A 42 17.86 -7.93 -29.11
N ASP A 43 17.15 -8.98 -29.55
CA ASP A 43 15.88 -8.83 -30.24
C ASP A 43 14.83 -8.26 -29.30
N ARG A 44 13.95 -7.44 -29.87
CA ARG A 44 12.91 -6.77 -29.10
C ARG A 44 11.87 -7.79 -28.63
N LEU A 45 11.68 -7.90 -27.32
CA LEU A 45 10.67 -8.77 -26.70
C LEU A 45 9.34 -8.03 -26.46
N GLY A 46 8.26 -8.78 -26.23
CA GLY A 46 6.95 -8.25 -25.79
C GLY A 46 5.91 -8.03 -26.90
N ARG A 47 5.91 -8.84 -27.96
CA ARG A 47 4.83 -8.85 -28.97
C ARG A 47 3.59 -9.54 -28.39
N SER A 48 2.44 -8.86 -28.39
CA SER A 48 1.15 -9.46 -28.00
C SER A 48 0.60 -10.34 -29.13
N ALA A 49 0.16 -11.57 -28.81
CA ALA A 49 -0.68 -12.36 -29.69
C ALA A 49 -2.14 -11.93 -29.53
N ASP A 50 -2.85 -11.68 -30.63
CA ASP A 50 -4.26 -11.25 -30.61
C ASP A 50 -5.05 -12.05 -31.66
N PHE A 51 -5.76 -13.07 -31.20
CA PHE A 51 -6.64 -13.92 -32.01
C PHE A 51 -7.94 -13.22 -32.42
N THR A 52 -8.24 -12.04 -31.85
CA THR A 52 -9.42 -11.24 -32.18
C THR A 52 -9.13 -10.12 -33.19
N SER A 53 -7.88 -9.98 -33.61
CA SER A 53 -7.42 -8.90 -34.50
C SER A 53 -7.94 -9.09 -35.94
N GLY A 54 -9.21 -8.73 -36.17
CA GLY A 54 -9.79 -8.70 -37.51
C GLY A 54 -8.99 -7.78 -38.43
N GLY A 55 -8.69 -8.24 -39.65
CA GLY A 55 -7.72 -7.68 -40.62
C GLY A 55 -7.99 -6.27 -41.20
N HIS A 56 -8.49 -5.32 -40.41
CA HIS A 56 -8.95 -4.01 -40.86
C HIS A 56 -7.89 -2.89 -40.80
N ASN A 57 -6.61 -3.17 -40.52
CA ASN A 57 -5.54 -2.16 -40.58
C ASN A 57 -4.18 -2.73 -41.02
N SER A 58 -4.12 -3.26 -42.25
CA SER A 58 -2.91 -3.91 -42.81
C SER A 58 -1.67 -3.01 -42.81
N HIS A 59 -1.81 -1.69 -42.96
CA HIS A 59 -0.67 -0.76 -42.96
C HIS A 59 -0.07 -0.48 -41.58
N HIS A 60 -0.87 -0.55 -40.51
CA HIS A 60 -0.37 -0.32 -39.15
C HIS A 60 0.26 -1.59 -38.56
N GLN A 61 -0.22 -2.76 -39.01
CA GLN A 61 0.29 -4.09 -38.67
C GLN A 61 1.68 -4.32 -39.30
N GLN A 62 1.86 -4.04 -40.60
CA GLN A 62 3.16 -4.15 -41.28
C GLN A 62 4.27 -3.30 -40.65
N ARG A 63 3.96 -2.12 -40.09
CA ARG A 63 4.94 -1.27 -39.39
C ARG A 63 5.27 -1.74 -37.98
N ARG A 64 4.39 -2.51 -37.35
CA ARG A 64 4.60 -3.08 -36.02
C ARG A 64 5.38 -4.39 -36.14
N ASP A 65 5.07 -5.19 -37.16
CA ASP A 65 5.77 -6.44 -37.45
C ASP A 65 7.23 -6.23 -37.84
N ARG A 66 7.55 -5.15 -38.57
CA ARG A 66 8.95 -4.76 -38.84
C ARG A 66 9.78 -4.37 -37.61
N ARG A 67 9.16 -4.07 -36.45
CA ARG A 67 9.88 -3.70 -35.22
C ARG A 67 10.22 -4.90 -34.32
N PHE A 68 9.55 -6.02 -34.55
CA PHE A 68 9.77 -7.29 -33.87
C PHE A 68 10.28 -8.36 -34.85
N GLY A 69 10.71 -7.93 -36.04
CA GLY A 69 11.39 -8.79 -37.01
C GLY A 69 12.85 -8.90 -36.62
N ASP A 70 13.38 -10.12 -36.72
CA ASP A 70 14.80 -10.42 -36.59
C ASP A 70 15.62 -9.49 -37.51
N GLY A 71 16.69 -8.91 -36.97
CA GLY A 71 17.63 -8.05 -37.69
C GLY A 71 18.58 -8.81 -38.61
N SER A 72 18.68 -10.13 -38.47
CA SER A 72 19.14 -11.03 -39.51
C SER A 72 17.99 -11.20 -40.51
N GLY A 73 18.24 -11.26 -41.82
CA GLY A 73 17.21 -11.30 -42.89
C GLY A 73 16.33 -12.56 -42.92
N ASN A 74 15.85 -13.01 -41.77
CA ASN A 74 15.17 -14.26 -41.50
C ASN A 74 13.64 -14.16 -41.57
N SER A 75 13.12 -13.10 -42.20
CA SER A 75 11.74 -13.04 -42.69
C SER A 75 11.50 -13.96 -43.90
N ASN A 76 12.30 -15.01 -44.04
CA ASN A 76 12.07 -16.09 -44.99
C ASN A 76 11.23 -17.16 -44.28
N PRO A 77 9.98 -17.43 -44.72
CA PRO A 77 9.11 -18.47 -44.13
C PRO A 77 9.76 -19.86 -44.10
N ASN A 78 10.80 -20.08 -44.91
CA ASN A 78 11.54 -21.32 -45.02
C ASN A 78 12.54 -21.58 -43.87
N ASN A 79 12.74 -20.62 -42.95
CA ASN A 79 13.64 -20.79 -41.80
C ASN A 79 12.89 -20.78 -40.45
N ALA A 80 11.57 -20.84 -40.49
CA ALA A 80 10.77 -21.07 -39.30
C ALA A 80 10.87 -22.56 -38.96
N ASN A 81 11.51 -22.87 -37.84
CA ASN A 81 11.62 -24.24 -37.39
C ASN A 81 10.20 -24.78 -37.10
N THR A 82 9.75 -25.76 -37.89
CA THR A 82 8.36 -26.24 -37.91
C THR A 82 7.95 -26.94 -36.62
N GLU A 83 8.93 -27.35 -35.83
CA GLU A 83 8.75 -28.05 -34.55
C GLU A 83 8.17 -27.16 -33.44
N PHE A 84 8.27 -25.82 -33.59
CA PHE A 84 7.70 -24.84 -32.65
C PHE A 84 6.43 -24.13 -33.18
N GLN A 85 5.89 -24.57 -34.32
CA GLN A 85 4.67 -24.00 -34.89
C GLN A 85 3.45 -24.88 -34.58
N TYR A 86 2.55 -24.38 -33.74
CA TYR A 86 1.23 -24.97 -33.58
C TYR A 86 0.29 -24.40 -34.66
N LYS A 87 -0.08 -25.23 -35.65
CA LYS A 87 -1.11 -24.88 -36.64
C LYS A 87 -2.45 -25.37 -36.11
N VAL A 88 -3.34 -24.44 -35.77
CA VAL A 88 -4.75 -24.75 -35.53
C VAL A 88 -5.46 -24.67 -36.87
N GLU A 89 -5.99 -25.80 -37.35
CA GLU A 89 -6.93 -25.81 -38.47
C GLU A 89 -8.35 -25.60 -37.91
N GLU A 90 -8.94 -24.47 -38.33
CA GLU A 90 -10.37 -24.10 -38.40
C GLU A 90 -11.18 -23.87 -37.10
N ASP A 91 -11.86 -22.71 -37.07
CA ASP A 91 -12.84 -22.24 -36.08
C ASP A 91 -14.25 -22.84 -36.34
N ASP A 92 -14.32 -24.05 -36.91
CA ASP A 92 -15.56 -24.65 -37.43
C ASP A 92 -16.39 -25.39 -36.36
N PHE A 93 -16.00 -25.26 -35.09
CA PHE A 93 -16.70 -25.89 -33.97
C PHE A 93 -17.73 -24.95 -33.36
N GLU A 94 -19.02 -25.28 -33.51
CA GLU A 94 -20.11 -24.62 -32.79
C GLU A 94 -20.30 -25.21 -31.38
N LEU A 95 -20.45 -24.35 -30.38
CA LEU A 95 -20.73 -24.77 -29.00
C LEU A 95 -22.21 -25.13 -28.83
N VAL A 96 -22.51 -26.40 -28.58
CA VAL A 96 -23.89 -26.86 -28.32
C VAL A 96 -24.32 -26.49 -26.90
N ASP A 97 -25.30 -25.58 -26.78
CA ASP A 97 -25.88 -25.18 -25.50
C ASP A 97 -26.89 -26.23 -24.99
N THR A 98 -26.65 -26.78 -23.79
CA THR A 98 -27.56 -27.74 -23.12
C THR A 98 -28.42 -27.11 -22.02
N ALA A 99 -28.37 -25.79 -21.85
CA ALA A 99 -29.18 -25.09 -20.85
C ALA A 99 -30.59 -24.77 -21.37
N LYS A 100 -31.61 -25.12 -20.58
CA LYS A 100 -33.02 -24.79 -20.86
C LYS A 100 -33.20 -23.28 -21.04
N THR A 101 -33.71 -22.91 -22.22
CA THR A 101 -34.07 -21.57 -22.68
C THR A 101 -34.80 -20.74 -21.62
N GLN A 102 -34.11 -19.81 -20.98
CA GLN A 102 -34.74 -18.62 -20.39
C GLN A 102 -34.72 -17.51 -21.42
N THR A 103 -35.92 -17.12 -21.88
CA THR A 103 -36.17 -16.01 -22.79
C THR A 103 -35.54 -14.72 -22.26
N ARG A 104 -34.39 -14.33 -22.82
CA ARG A 104 -33.78 -13.02 -22.59
C ARG A 104 -34.54 -11.95 -23.38
N VAL A 105 -35.10 -10.99 -22.66
CA VAL A 105 -35.61 -9.73 -23.24
C VAL A 105 -34.41 -8.97 -23.79
N SER A 106 -34.31 -8.95 -25.12
CA SER A 106 -33.24 -8.27 -25.86
C SER A 106 -33.42 -6.75 -25.79
N TYR A 107 -32.59 -6.07 -24.99
CA TYR A 107 -32.31 -4.65 -25.18
C TYR A 107 -31.11 -4.49 -26.13
N GLY A 108 -31.36 -4.90 -27.37
CA GLY A 108 -30.47 -4.72 -28.51
C GLY A 108 -30.57 -3.32 -29.09
N ASN A 109 -29.47 -2.58 -28.94
CA ASN A 109 -29.09 -1.40 -29.71
C ASN A 109 -29.50 -1.50 -31.19
N THR A 110 -30.65 -0.94 -31.55
CA THR A 110 -31.02 -0.70 -32.95
C THR A 110 -31.08 0.81 -33.19
N LYS A 111 -30.10 1.27 -33.97
CA LYS A 111 -30.07 2.58 -34.61
C LYS A 111 -31.44 2.93 -35.20
N LYS A 112 -32.15 3.89 -34.60
CA LYS A 112 -33.13 4.72 -35.31
C LYS A 112 -32.66 6.16 -35.33
N LYS A 113 -32.08 6.53 -36.47
CA LYS A 113 -32.00 7.91 -36.96
C LYS A 113 -33.43 8.45 -37.09
N PHE A 114 -33.96 9.12 -36.08
CA PHE A 114 -35.15 9.96 -36.22
C PHE A 114 -35.02 11.15 -35.27
N GLY A 115 -34.99 12.37 -35.83
CA GLY A 115 -35.22 13.59 -35.04
C GLY A 115 -34.23 14.74 -35.17
N GLN A 116 -33.23 14.71 -36.07
CA GLN A 116 -32.31 15.85 -36.25
C GLN A 116 -32.83 16.99 -37.15
N ASN A 117 -34.09 16.94 -37.57
CA ASN A 117 -34.74 17.97 -38.41
C ASN A 117 -35.86 18.77 -37.71
N ARG A 118 -36.17 18.51 -36.43
CA ARG A 118 -37.27 19.22 -35.73
C ARG A 118 -36.85 20.39 -34.84
N LEU A 119 -35.55 20.64 -34.68
CA LEU A 119 -35.04 21.78 -33.89
C LEU A 119 -34.51 22.95 -34.76
N LYS A 120 -34.44 22.78 -36.10
CA LYS A 120 -34.13 23.87 -37.04
C LYS A 120 -35.38 24.59 -37.61
N GLN A 121 -36.59 24.10 -37.31
CA GLN A 121 -37.85 24.71 -37.77
C GLN A 121 -38.58 25.54 -36.71
N LEU A 122 -38.09 25.57 -35.46
CA LEU A 122 -38.63 26.39 -34.38
C LEU A 122 -37.97 27.79 -34.26
N ASN A 123 -36.84 28.01 -34.92
CA ASN A 123 -36.16 29.32 -34.98
C ASN A 123 -36.40 30.09 -36.31
N ALA A 124 -37.31 29.63 -37.16
CA ALA A 124 -37.65 30.26 -38.45
C ALA A 124 -39.10 30.76 -38.55
N ARG A 125 -39.82 30.89 -37.41
CA ARG A 125 -41.20 31.40 -37.36
C ARG A 125 -41.43 32.47 -36.27
N ARG A 126 -40.37 33.18 -35.87
CA ARG A 126 -40.47 34.39 -35.03
C ARG A 126 -39.88 35.57 -35.80
N GLY A 127 -40.64 36.04 -36.78
CA GLY A 127 -40.25 37.14 -37.65
C GLY A 127 -41.29 37.40 -38.73
N ASN A 128 -42.52 37.74 -38.34
CA ASN A 128 -43.33 38.77 -39.01
C ASN A 128 -44.62 39.02 -38.19
N ASP A 129 -45.11 40.26 -38.23
CA ASP A 129 -46.31 40.81 -37.55
C ASP A 129 -46.21 41.00 -36.03
N GLY A 130 -46.38 42.19 -35.43
CA GLY A 130 -46.75 43.50 -35.93
C GLY A 130 -47.21 44.36 -34.73
N GLY A 131 -46.72 45.60 -34.63
CA GLY A 131 -47.37 46.68 -33.87
C GLY A 131 -46.87 46.96 -32.44
N GLY A 132 -46.40 48.19 -32.22
CA GLY A 132 -46.72 48.92 -30.98
C GLY A 132 -45.57 49.48 -30.13
N ARG A 133 -45.09 50.67 -30.52
CA ARG A 133 -44.71 51.82 -29.66
C ARG A 133 -43.65 51.66 -28.54
N GLY A 134 -42.58 52.44 -28.68
CA GLY A 134 -41.89 53.06 -27.54
C GLY A 134 -40.38 53.22 -27.70
N ASN A 135 -39.93 54.42 -28.10
CA ASN A 135 -38.73 55.19 -27.66
C ASN A 135 -37.65 54.44 -26.84
N SER A 136 -36.33 54.64 -26.98
CA SER A 136 -35.50 55.64 -27.65
C SER A 136 -34.02 55.30 -27.36
N TYR A 137 -33.10 55.78 -28.21
CA TYR A 137 -31.63 55.95 -28.00
C TYR A 137 -30.76 54.76 -27.51
N ASN A 138 -29.96 54.15 -28.39
CA ASN A 138 -28.61 54.66 -28.72
C ASN A 138 -27.95 53.84 -29.85
N THR A 139 -27.43 54.57 -30.82
CA THR A 139 -26.78 54.12 -32.06
C THR A 139 -25.28 54.27 -31.93
N PHE A 140 -24.48 53.33 -32.43
CA PHE A 140 -23.23 53.54 -33.19
C PHE A 140 -22.83 52.20 -33.86
N GLN A 141 -23.26 51.95 -35.11
CA GLN A 141 -22.47 52.04 -36.37
C GLN A 141 -21.16 51.21 -36.35
N LYS A 142 -21.11 50.04 -37.00
CA LYS A 142 -20.79 49.77 -38.44
C LYS A 142 -19.34 50.19 -38.78
N THR A 143 -18.52 49.39 -39.50
CA THR A 143 -18.71 49.07 -40.93
C THR A 143 -17.71 48.00 -41.45
N ARG A 144 -18.21 47.10 -42.34
CA ARG A 144 -17.61 46.42 -43.55
C ARG A 144 -16.20 45.80 -43.51
N GLY A 145 -15.89 44.69 -44.21
CA GLY A 145 -16.53 43.85 -45.24
C GLY A 145 -15.80 42.48 -45.28
N GLY A 146 -16.31 41.38 -45.82
CA GLY A 146 -16.78 41.16 -47.18
C GLY A 146 -15.67 40.50 -48.03
N GLY A 147 -15.68 39.17 -48.19
CA GLY A 147 -14.74 38.48 -49.09
C GLY A 147 -14.84 36.96 -49.07
N ARG A 148 -15.54 36.38 -50.07
CA ARG A 148 -15.56 34.95 -50.41
C ARG A 148 -14.30 34.57 -51.20
N GLY A 149 -13.86 33.33 -51.04
CA GLY A 149 -13.17 32.57 -52.10
C GLY A 149 -11.76 32.09 -51.74
N GLY A 150 -11.46 30.83 -52.05
CA GLY A 150 -10.08 30.34 -52.10
C GLY A 150 -9.86 28.96 -51.50
N ARG A 151 -10.15 27.91 -52.28
CA ARG A 151 -9.51 26.60 -52.12
C ARG A 151 -8.00 26.77 -52.33
N GLY A 152 -7.18 26.20 -51.46
CA GLY A 152 -5.78 25.95 -51.78
C GLY A 152 -4.86 25.85 -50.56
N GLY A 153 -4.30 24.66 -50.35
CA GLY A 153 -2.88 24.54 -50.00
C GLY A 153 -2.47 24.71 -48.53
N ARG A 154 -2.13 23.56 -47.95
CA ARG A 154 -0.86 23.30 -47.22
C ARG A 154 -0.47 24.23 -46.06
N GLY A 155 -0.34 23.58 -44.89
CA GLY A 155 0.71 23.92 -43.92
C GLY A 155 0.18 24.35 -42.57
N GLY A 156 0.54 23.59 -41.53
CA GLY A 156 0.48 24.08 -40.15
C GLY A 156 -0.82 23.79 -39.40
N ARG A 157 -1.11 22.51 -39.13
CA ARG A 157 -1.89 22.18 -37.94
C ARG A 157 -1.04 21.30 -37.05
N GLY A 158 -0.65 21.91 -35.94
CA GLY A 158 0.27 21.40 -34.95
C GLY A 158 -0.09 19.99 -34.51
N TYR A 159 1.00 19.27 -34.24
CA TYR A 159 1.06 18.05 -33.48
C TYR A 159 0.23 18.13 -32.20
N ASN A 160 -1.05 17.79 -32.29
CA ASN A 160 -1.79 17.35 -31.11
C ASN A 160 -1.67 15.82 -31.07
N ARG A 161 -0.47 15.36 -30.67
CA ARG A 161 -0.27 13.99 -30.21
C ARG A 161 -1.14 13.86 -28.96
N GLY A 162 -2.34 13.33 -29.14
CA GLY A 162 -3.11 12.75 -28.06
C GLY A 162 -2.29 11.63 -27.44
N ARG A 163 -1.46 11.97 -26.44
CA ARG A 163 -1.04 11.00 -25.44
C ARG A 163 -2.32 10.60 -24.72
N TYR A 164 -2.95 9.53 -25.20
CA TYR A 164 -3.73 8.67 -24.33
C TYR A 164 -2.77 8.31 -23.19
N GLN A 165 -2.95 8.98 -22.04
CA GLN A 165 -2.31 8.59 -20.79
C GLN A 165 -2.78 7.17 -20.52
N TYR A 166 -1.96 6.21 -20.94
CA TYR A 166 -1.91 4.91 -20.33
C TYR A 166 -1.84 5.20 -18.84
N ARG A 167 -2.86 4.79 -18.06
CA ARG A 167 -2.69 4.70 -16.61
C ARG A 167 -1.44 3.85 -16.44
N GLU A 168 -0.32 4.46 -16.06
CA GLU A 168 0.83 3.73 -15.58
C GLU A 168 0.31 2.87 -14.44
N ARG A 169 0.11 1.58 -14.71
CA ARG A 169 -0.07 0.64 -13.63
C ARG A 169 1.24 0.68 -12.88
N VAL A 170 1.19 1.18 -11.65
CA VAL A 170 2.32 1.10 -10.74
C VAL A 170 2.42 -0.37 -10.38
N ASP A 171 3.28 -1.10 -11.07
CA ASP A 171 3.60 -2.48 -10.73
C ASP A 171 4.45 -2.46 -9.46
N ARG A 172 3.82 -2.86 -8.35
CA ARG A 172 4.50 -2.97 -7.05
C ARG A 172 5.22 -4.31 -6.98
N GLN A 173 6.35 -4.32 -6.28
CA GLN A 173 7.08 -5.54 -5.95
C GLN A 173 6.42 -6.23 -4.77
N ALA A 174 6.45 -7.56 -4.75
CA ALA A 174 6.02 -8.34 -3.60
C ALA A 174 6.88 -8.01 -2.37
N SER A 175 6.31 -8.12 -1.17
CA SER A 175 7.05 -7.91 0.08
C SER A 175 8.06 -9.02 0.37
N VAL A 176 7.81 -10.22 -0.18
CA VAL A 176 8.72 -11.36 -0.18
C VAL A 176 8.64 -12.10 -1.52
N ALA A 177 9.77 -12.67 -1.96
CA ALA A 177 9.82 -13.53 -3.12
C ALA A 177 9.24 -14.92 -2.78
N VAL A 178 8.16 -15.31 -3.47
CA VAL A 178 7.55 -16.63 -3.33
C VAL A 178 8.46 -17.67 -3.98
N LYS A 179 8.92 -18.66 -3.22
CA LYS A 179 9.78 -19.74 -3.72
C LYS A 179 8.95 -20.91 -4.29
N PRO A 180 9.50 -21.73 -5.20
CA PRO A 180 8.77 -22.85 -5.83
C PRO A 180 8.21 -23.89 -4.84
N GLU A 181 8.88 -24.08 -3.70
CA GLU A 181 8.53 -25.01 -2.64
C GLU A 181 7.42 -24.50 -1.70
N TRP A 182 6.96 -23.26 -1.86
CA TRP A 182 5.87 -22.72 -1.05
C TRP A 182 4.52 -23.23 -1.54
N GLU A 183 3.74 -23.82 -0.64
CA GLU A 183 2.42 -24.38 -0.95
C GLU A 183 1.31 -23.39 -0.63
N VAL A 184 0.44 -23.09 -1.60
CA VAL A 184 -0.71 -22.22 -1.37
C VAL A 184 -1.77 -22.96 -0.57
N VAL A 185 -1.97 -22.55 0.68
CA VAL A 185 -3.00 -23.10 1.58
C VAL A 185 -4.33 -22.38 1.34
N VAL A 186 -4.29 -21.05 1.22
CA VAL A 186 -5.48 -20.22 1.03
C VAL A 186 -5.21 -19.15 -0.01
N ASP A 187 -6.16 -18.93 -0.92
CA ASP A 187 -6.21 -17.75 -1.79
C ASP A 187 -7.60 -17.12 -1.67
N MET A 188 -7.65 -15.88 -1.18
CA MET A 188 -8.90 -15.15 -1.00
C MET A 188 -8.83 -13.70 -1.48
N ASP A 189 -9.95 -13.22 -1.99
CA ASP A 189 -10.13 -11.79 -2.30
C ASP A 189 -10.19 -11.00 -0.99
N LEU A 190 -9.38 -9.95 -0.89
CA LEU A 190 -9.31 -9.09 0.28
C LEU A 190 -10.67 -8.45 0.62
N LYS A 191 -11.54 -8.24 -0.38
CA LYS A 191 -12.91 -7.75 -0.16
C LYS A 191 -13.82 -8.78 0.48
N LYS A 192 -13.52 -10.07 0.36
CA LYS A 192 -14.28 -11.14 1.01
C LYS A 192 -13.94 -11.25 2.48
N VAL A 193 -12.71 -10.90 2.87
CA VAL A 193 -12.28 -10.81 4.28
C VAL A 193 -13.27 -9.95 5.09
N SER A 194 -13.70 -8.80 4.57
CA SER A 194 -14.66 -7.93 5.29
C SER A 194 -16.13 -8.30 5.12
N LYS A 195 -16.52 -9.01 4.05
CA LYS A 195 -17.93 -9.35 3.75
C LYS A 195 -18.39 -10.70 4.31
N GLY A 196 -17.45 -11.61 4.55
CA GLY A 196 -17.74 -12.94 5.10
C GLY A 196 -17.92 -12.96 6.61
N ILE A 197 -17.68 -11.83 7.27
CA ILE A 197 -17.70 -11.72 8.73
C ILE A 197 -19.05 -11.17 9.15
N ILE A 198 -19.84 -12.04 9.78
CA ILE A 198 -21.02 -11.67 10.54
C ILE A 198 -20.49 -10.99 11.80
N ASN A 199 -20.99 -9.80 12.15
CA ASN A 199 -20.68 -9.05 13.38
C ASN A 199 -20.41 -10.01 14.55
N THR A 200 -19.14 -10.37 14.76
CA THR A 200 -18.75 -11.20 15.88
C THR A 200 -18.68 -10.28 17.08
N ASP A 201 -19.15 -10.76 18.22
CA ASP A 201 -19.06 -10.02 19.46
C ASP A 201 -17.58 -9.74 19.80
N ALA A 202 -17.38 -8.67 20.56
CA ALA A 202 -16.10 -8.37 21.19
C ALA A 202 -15.66 -9.56 22.08
N PRO A 203 -14.38 -9.62 22.50
CA PRO A 203 -13.90 -10.63 23.43
C PRO A 203 -14.81 -10.73 24.65
N THR A 204 -15.04 -11.96 25.14
CA THR A 204 -15.91 -12.22 26.30
C THR A 204 -15.31 -11.58 27.56
N SER A 205 -13.99 -11.56 27.65
CA SER A 205 -13.25 -10.89 28.70
C SER A 205 -11.92 -10.33 28.19
N GLU A 206 -11.45 -9.27 28.86
CA GLU A 206 -10.13 -8.68 28.65
C GLU A 206 -9.44 -8.58 30.00
N GLU A 207 -8.25 -9.14 30.13
CA GLU A 207 -7.48 -9.18 31.38
C GLU A 207 -6.06 -8.66 31.16
N ASP A 208 -5.52 -7.92 32.12
CA ASP A 208 -4.13 -7.52 32.13
C ASP A 208 -3.29 -8.57 32.84
N LEU A 209 -2.29 -9.12 32.14
CA LEU A 209 -1.38 -10.10 32.71
C LEU A 209 -0.16 -9.42 33.35
N LEU A 210 0.37 -8.39 32.71
CA LEU A 210 1.60 -7.73 33.14
C LEU A 210 1.74 -6.32 32.55
N TRP A 211 2.38 -5.43 33.31
CA TRP A 211 2.77 -4.10 32.86
C TRP A 211 4.29 -3.89 33.02
N CYS A 212 4.91 -3.40 31.96
CA CYS A 212 6.34 -3.12 31.90
C CYS A 212 6.60 -1.69 31.41
N GLY A 213 7.75 -1.11 31.78
CA GLY A 213 8.20 0.19 31.30
C GLY A 213 7.64 1.37 32.11
N PHE A 214 7.45 2.50 31.45
CA PHE A 214 7.00 3.73 32.11
C PHE A 214 6.29 4.70 31.16
N LEU A 215 5.52 5.63 31.74
CA LEU A 215 4.87 6.71 31.02
C LEU A 215 5.23 8.09 31.59
N ASP A 216 5.69 8.98 30.71
CA ASP A 216 5.87 10.39 31.01
C ASP A 216 4.55 11.16 30.81
N LYS A 217 4.45 12.30 31.50
CA LYS A 217 3.25 13.13 31.51
C LYS A 217 3.13 13.96 30.25
N TYR A 218 1.93 14.01 29.66
CA TYR A 218 1.63 14.89 28.54
C TYR A 218 1.87 16.37 28.88
N ASN A 219 2.43 17.11 27.92
CA ASN A 219 2.65 18.54 28.03
C ASN A 219 1.48 19.35 27.44
N ASP A 220 0.61 19.86 28.33
CA ASP A 220 -0.56 20.67 27.97
C ASP A 220 -0.25 21.92 27.13
N ALA A 221 1.00 22.36 27.06
CA ALA A 221 1.41 23.45 26.17
C ALA A 221 1.12 23.15 24.69
N TYR A 222 1.15 21.88 24.28
CA TYR A 222 0.88 21.48 22.89
C TYR A 222 -0.61 21.53 22.49
N GLU A 223 -1.52 21.78 23.43
CA GLU A 223 -2.92 22.14 23.11
C GLU A 223 -3.04 23.52 22.45
N LYS A 224 -2.05 24.39 22.67
CA LYS A 224 -2.06 25.77 22.14
C LYS A 224 -1.42 25.89 20.76
N CYS A 225 -0.86 24.81 20.22
CA CYS A 225 -0.28 24.79 18.87
C CYS A 225 -1.34 25.11 17.82
N SER A 226 -1.00 26.04 16.92
CA SER A 226 -1.84 26.48 15.79
C SER A 226 -0.97 26.84 14.60
N THR A 227 -1.55 27.10 13.42
CA THR A 227 -0.72 27.51 12.26
C THR A 227 -0.07 28.87 12.43
N LYS A 228 -0.61 29.71 13.33
CA LYS A 228 -0.04 31.03 13.67
C LYS A 228 1.11 30.92 14.66
N VAL A 229 1.09 29.92 15.53
CA VAL A 229 2.13 29.64 16.53
C VAL A 229 2.48 28.15 16.46
N PRO A 230 3.14 27.71 15.37
CA PRO A 230 3.52 26.31 15.22
C PRO A 230 4.70 25.99 16.14
N ALA A 231 4.77 24.74 16.62
CA ALA A 231 5.95 24.25 17.33
C ALA A 231 6.90 23.57 16.35
N VAL A 232 8.20 23.87 16.43
CA VAL A 232 9.21 23.16 15.64
C VAL A 232 9.32 21.72 16.14
N LEU A 233 9.25 20.75 15.23
CA LEU A 233 9.51 19.35 15.57
C LEU A 233 11.02 19.17 15.76
N LYS A 234 11.41 18.65 16.92
CA LYS A 234 12.79 18.40 17.32
C LYS A 234 13.11 16.93 17.09
N ARG A 235 14.38 16.65 16.83
CA ARG A 235 14.90 15.28 16.82
C ARG A 235 15.11 14.82 18.26
N MET A 236 14.62 13.63 18.57
CA MET A 236 14.73 13.00 19.88
C MET A 236 15.86 11.99 19.85
N GLU A 237 17.09 12.49 19.68
CA GLU A 237 18.28 11.66 19.43
C GLU A 237 18.70 10.82 20.64
N ASN A 238 18.25 11.19 21.85
CA ASN A 238 18.55 10.48 23.09
C ASN A 238 17.49 9.43 23.49
N LYS A 239 16.59 9.08 22.56
CA LYS A 239 15.46 8.17 22.82
C LYS A 239 15.51 6.94 21.94
N GLU A 240 15.48 5.77 22.56
CA GLU A 240 15.47 4.48 21.86
C GLU A 240 14.07 3.91 21.71
N PHE A 241 13.79 3.34 20.54
CA PHE A 241 12.53 2.66 20.21
C PHE A 241 12.83 1.21 19.84
N TYR A 242 12.04 0.29 20.37
CA TYR A 242 12.28 -1.14 20.25
C TYR A 242 11.20 -1.81 19.39
N PRO A 243 11.46 -2.04 18.10
CA PRO A 243 10.52 -2.74 17.22
C PRO A 243 10.60 -4.28 17.40
N VAL A 244 10.63 -4.77 18.64
CA VAL A 244 10.82 -6.21 18.93
C VAL A 244 9.64 -7.03 18.44
N THR A 245 9.92 -8.18 17.83
CA THR A 245 8.98 -9.15 17.26
C THR A 245 8.19 -9.89 18.36
N THR A 246 7.29 -10.81 17.99
CA THR A 246 6.56 -11.61 18.97
C THR A 246 7.44 -12.70 19.56
N THR A 247 8.29 -13.33 18.76
CA THR A 247 9.14 -14.45 19.21
C THR A 247 10.37 -14.00 19.98
N ASP A 248 10.90 -12.80 19.69
CA ASP A 248 12.06 -12.24 20.41
C ASP A 248 11.67 -11.51 21.70
N ASP A 249 10.39 -11.54 22.06
CA ASP A 249 9.89 -10.94 23.30
C ASP A 249 9.98 -11.94 24.47
N PRO A 250 10.88 -11.70 25.46
CA PRO A 250 11.09 -12.62 26.56
C PRO A 250 9.88 -12.71 27.51
N VAL A 251 9.01 -11.70 27.52
CA VAL A 251 7.79 -11.71 28.32
C VAL A 251 6.73 -12.57 27.65
N ILE A 252 6.57 -12.45 26.32
CA ILE A 252 5.65 -13.33 25.58
C ILE A 252 6.11 -14.79 25.67
N GLU A 253 7.40 -15.04 25.51
CA GLU A 253 7.98 -16.38 25.67
C GLU A 253 7.61 -16.98 27.03
N LYS A 254 7.84 -16.23 28.12
CA LYS A 254 7.49 -16.66 29.47
C LYS A 254 5.98 -16.92 29.62
N LEU A 255 5.13 -16.03 29.12
CA LEU A 255 3.67 -16.19 29.18
C LEU A 255 3.19 -17.41 28.39
N ALA A 256 3.88 -17.77 27.31
CA ALA A 256 3.61 -18.97 26.54
C ALA A 256 4.00 -20.24 27.31
N ILE A 257 5.18 -20.26 27.94
CA ILE A 257 5.65 -21.37 28.79
C ILE A 257 4.70 -21.59 29.98
N ASP A 258 4.25 -20.49 30.60
CA ASP A 258 3.30 -20.51 31.71
C ASP A 258 1.86 -20.90 31.30
N GLY A 259 1.62 -21.15 30.00
CA GLY A 259 0.32 -21.58 29.48
C GLY A 259 -0.77 -20.51 29.57
N GLN A 260 -0.41 -19.22 29.54
CA GLN A 260 -1.37 -18.12 29.71
C GLN A 260 -2.22 -17.85 28.46
N GLY A 261 -1.87 -18.42 27.32
CA GLY A 261 -2.55 -18.22 26.03
C GLY A 261 -2.34 -19.36 25.04
N SER A 262 -3.13 -19.37 23.98
CA SER A 262 -2.98 -20.26 22.82
C SER A 262 -2.59 -19.51 21.54
N VAL A 263 -2.73 -18.18 21.53
CA VAL A 263 -2.34 -17.32 20.40
C VAL A 263 -1.53 -16.14 20.93
N PHE A 264 -0.39 -15.85 20.32
CA PHE A 264 0.53 -14.79 20.76
C PHE A 264 0.84 -13.84 19.60
N ALA A 265 0.81 -12.53 19.88
CA ALA A 265 1.09 -11.48 18.91
C ALA A 265 1.50 -10.15 19.59
N THR A 266 1.96 -9.20 18.80
CA THR A 266 2.03 -7.77 19.18
C THR A 266 0.84 -7.00 18.62
N ASP A 267 0.52 -5.85 19.21
CA ASP A 267 -0.56 -4.96 18.75
C ASP A 267 -0.33 -4.44 17.33
N VAL A 268 0.92 -4.21 16.92
CA VAL A 268 1.27 -3.83 15.55
C VAL A 268 0.82 -4.91 14.57
N ILE A 269 1.09 -6.18 14.84
CA ILE A 269 0.70 -7.32 14.00
C ILE A 269 -0.81 -7.52 14.04
N LEU A 270 -1.40 -7.50 15.24
CA LEU A 270 -2.82 -7.72 15.46
C LEU A 270 -3.66 -6.65 14.76
N SER A 271 -3.33 -5.36 14.97
CA SER A 271 -3.99 -4.23 14.33
C SER A 271 -3.83 -4.25 12.80
N HIS A 272 -2.69 -4.73 12.29
CA HIS A 272 -2.46 -4.89 10.85
C HIS A 272 -3.45 -5.89 10.26
N LEU A 273 -3.58 -7.08 10.85
CA LEU A 273 -4.51 -8.12 10.38
C LEU A 273 -5.97 -7.68 10.53
N MET A 274 -6.35 -7.12 11.67
CA MET A 274 -7.70 -6.62 11.94
C MET A 274 -8.16 -5.52 10.96
N THR A 275 -7.24 -4.78 10.39
CA THR A 275 -7.54 -3.66 9.47
C THR A 275 -7.09 -3.90 8.04
N CYS A 276 -6.57 -5.09 7.75
CA CYS A 276 -5.97 -5.46 6.48
C CYS A 276 -6.86 -5.28 5.24
N PRO A 277 -8.22 -5.30 5.31
CA PRO A 277 -9.06 -5.03 4.14
C PRO A 277 -8.89 -3.61 3.57
N ARG A 278 -8.25 -2.70 4.30
CA ARG A 278 -7.93 -1.33 3.85
C ARG A 278 -6.55 -1.22 3.19
N SER A 279 -5.74 -2.27 3.21
CA SER A 279 -4.37 -2.26 2.69
C SER A 279 -4.32 -2.26 1.15
N ASN A 280 -3.43 -1.44 0.60
CA ASN A 280 -3.12 -1.42 -0.82
C ASN A 280 -1.69 -1.87 -1.11
N TYR A 281 -0.74 -1.54 -0.23
CA TYR A 281 0.65 -1.95 -0.39
C TYR A 281 0.83 -3.42 0.02
N PRO A 282 1.80 -4.12 -0.59
CA PRO A 282 2.13 -5.49 -0.21
C PRO A 282 2.76 -5.51 1.18
N TRP A 283 2.48 -6.58 1.90
CA TRP A 283 3.00 -6.88 3.23
C TRP A 283 2.92 -8.39 3.45
N ASP A 284 3.72 -8.88 4.38
CA ASP A 284 3.70 -10.27 4.83
C ASP A 284 3.80 -10.35 6.35
N ILE A 285 3.24 -11.43 6.91
CA ILE A 285 3.25 -11.78 8.33
C ILE A 285 3.55 -13.28 8.40
N VAL A 286 4.51 -13.65 9.25
CA VAL A 286 4.88 -15.04 9.52
C VAL A 286 3.95 -15.59 10.59
N VAL A 287 3.53 -16.85 10.45
CA VAL A 287 2.77 -17.54 11.49
C VAL A 287 3.43 -18.88 11.77
N GLN A 288 3.78 -19.11 13.02
CA GLN A 288 4.35 -20.38 13.47
C GLN A 288 3.33 -21.12 14.33
N LYS A 289 3.00 -22.35 13.92
CA LYS A 289 2.15 -23.26 14.70
C LYS A 289 3.04 -24.31 15.37
N LEU A 290 3.15 -24.24 16.69
CA LEU A 290 3.99 -25.13 17.49
C LEU A 290 3.33 -26.49 17.75
N PRO A 291 4.13 -27.51 18.09
CA PRO A 291 3.64 -28.75 18.69
C PRO A 291 2.82 -28.47 19.94
N GLY A 292 1.55 -28.85 19.93
CA GLY A 292 0.58 -28.49 20.98
C GLY A 292 -0.45 -27.42 20.57
N GLY A 293 -0.33 -26.88 19.36
CA GLY A 293 -1.37 -26.06 18.72
C GLY A 293 -1.32 -24.57 19.03
N ALA A 294 -0.32 -24.10 19.77
CA ALA A 294 -0.09 -22.67 20.00
C ALA A 294 0.30 -21.96 18.69
N LEU A 295 -0.22 -20.75 18.49
CA LEU A 295 0.02 -19.92 17.30
C LEU A 295 0.80 -18.67 17.68
N PHE A 296 1.91 -18.42 16.99
CA PHE A 296 2.68 -17.19 17.09
C PHE A 296 2.52 -16.42 15.78
N PHE A 297 1.94 -15.23 15.85
CA PHE A 297 1.90 -14.30 14.73
C PHE A 297 3.07 -13.35 14.83
N ASP A 298 3.87 -13.29 13.79
CA ASP A 298 5.16 -12.65 13.84
C ASP A 298 5.50 -11.85 12.57
N LYS A 299 6.48 -10.97 12.66
CA LYS A 299 6.99 -10.16 11.54
C LYS A 299 8.46 -10.46 11.32
N ARG A 300 8.96 -10.26 10.10
CA ARG A 300 10.41 -10.38 9.83
C ARG A 300 11.13 -9.09 10.23
N ASP A 301 12.32 -9.22 10.78
CA ASP A 301 13.16 -8.09 11.17
C ASP A 301 13.60 -7.22 10.00
N ASP A 302 13.86 -7.84 8.85
CA ASP A 302 14.30 -7.16 7.62
C ASP A 302 13.12 -6.56 6.81
N SER A 303 11.89 -6.69 7.31
CA SER A 303 10.70 -6.22 6.60
C SER A 303 10.46 -4.71 6.75
N GLN A 304 9.67 -4.16 5.83
CA GLN A 304 9.23 -2.76 5.91
C GLN A 304 8.02 -2.56 6.85
N PHE A 305 7.73 -3.53 7.72
CA PHE A 305 6.46 -3.62 8.45
C PHE A 305 6.26 -2.50 9.48
N ASP A 306 7.35 -2.05 10.11
CA ASP A 306 7.33 -0.98 11.12
C ASP A 306 7.30 0.43 10.52
N TYR A 307 7.57 0.56 9.22
CA TYR A 307 7.54 1.87 8.57
C TYR A 307 6.11 2.31 8.23
N LEU A 308 5.87 3.62 8.37
CA LEU A 308 4.55 4.19 8.18
C LEU A 308 4.30 4.58 6.73
N THR A 309 3.31 3.95 6.11
CA THR A 309 2.92 4.29 4.74
C THR A 309 2.39 5.73 4.62
N VAL A 310 2.64 6.37 3.49
CA VAL A 310 2.17 7.74 3.20
C VAL A 310 1.35 7.74 1.92
N ASN A 311 0.12 8.24 2.00
CA ASN A 311 -0.83 8.35 0.91
C ASN A 311 -1.12 7.01 0.20
N GLU A 312 -0.99 5.90 0.91
CA GLU A 312 -1.21 4.54 0.39
C GLU A 312 -2.62 4.34 -0.22
N THR A 313 -3.63 4.98 0.36
CA THR A 313 -5.03 4.83 -0.08
C THR A 313 -5.53 6.03 -0.91
N ALA A 314 -4.63 6.97 -1.21
CA ALA A 314 -4.93 8.10 -2.06
C ALA A 314 -5.27 7.66 -3.49
N HIS A 315 -6.08 8.47 -4.18
CA HIS A 315 -6.40 8.22 -5.60
C HIS A 315 -5.14 8.23 -6.47
N ASN A 316 -4.22 9.15 -6.17
CA ASN A 316 -2.91 9.25 -6.77
C ASN A 316 -1.89 8.97 -5.67
N GLN A 317 -1.33 7.77 -5.65
CA GLN A 317 -0.28 7.38 -4.70
C GLN A 317 1.06 8.02 -5.08
N PRO A 318 2.00 8.15 -4.14
CA PRO A 318 3.36 8.58 -4.44
C PRO A 318 4.02 7.67 -5.49
N SER A 319 4.75 8.27 -6.42
CA SER A 319 5.42 7.53 -7.50
C SER A 319 6.70 6.88 -6.96
N ALA A 320 6.90 5.60 -7.28
CA ALA A 320 8.16 4.91 -6.97
C ALA A 320 9.36 5.48 -7.74
N THR A 321 9.10 6.15 -8.87
CA THR A 321 10.14 6.79 -9.68
C THR A 321 10.28 8.27 -9.34
N LYS A 322 11.53 8.74 -9.41
CA LYS A 322 11.86 10.17 -9.33
C LYS A 322 11.15 10.92 -10.44
N LYS A 323 10.63 12.10 -10.11
CA LYS A 323 10.01 13.01 -11.07
C LYS A 323 11.02 14.11 -11.42
N ASP A 324 10.85 14.76 -12.58
CA ASP A 324 11.73 15.85 -13.02
C ASP A 324 11.78 17.02 -12.02
N ASP A 325 10.71 17.23 -11.25
CA ASP A 325 10.59 18.26 -10.22
C ASP A 325 11.01 17.80 -8.81
N ASP A 326 11.40 16.53 -8.68
CA ASP A 326 11.98 15.89 -7.50
C ASP A 326 13.20 15.01 -7.91
N PRO A 327 14.32 15.63 -8.32
CA PRO A 327 15.51 14.90 -8.78
C PRO A 327 16.19 14.10 -7.66
N GLU A 328 15.99 14.51 -6.41
CA GLU A 328 16.51 13.79 -5.24
C GLU A 328 15.65 12.56 -4.91
N GLY A 329 14.37 12.59 -5.27
CA GLY A 329 13.42 11.51 -4.99
C GLY A 329 12.95 11.52 -3.54
N ILE A 330 12.87 12.69 -2.90
CA ILE A 330 12.44 12.81 -1.49
C ILE A 330 10.98 12.44 -1.29
N ASN A 331 10.19 12.37 -2.37
CA ASN A 331 8.76 12.04 -2.35
C ASN A 331 8.47 10.63 -2.89
N THR A 332 9.47 9.74 -2.99
CA THR A 332 9.21 8.32 -3.26
C THR A 332 8.53 7.67 -2.04
N PRO A 333 7.73 6.60 -2.21
CA PRO A 333 7.08 5.90 -1.11
C PRO A 333 8.03 5.53 0.02
N GLU A 334 9.21 5.02 -0.30
CA GLU A 334 10.24 4.62 0.67
C GLU A 334 10.76 5.82 1.49
N ARG A 335 11.15 6.91 0.83
CA ARG A 335 11.66 8.12 1.51
C ARG A 335 10.59 8.78 2.37
N LEU A 336 9.35 8.83 1.89
CA LEU A 336 8.21 9.33 2.66
C LEU A 336 7.90 8.43 3.86
N SER A 337 8.07 7.11 3.73
CA SER A 337 7.86 6.14 4.80
C SER A 337 8.86 6.38 5.94
N LEU A 338 10.15 6.49 5.61
CA LEU A 338 11.21 6.81 6.57
C LEU A 338 10.97 8.15 7.27
N GLU A 339 10.63 9.19 6.50
CA GLU A 339 10.29 10.51 7.05
C GLU A 339 9.09 10.44 7.99
N ALA A 340 8.01 9.75 7.60
CA ALA A 340 6.80 9.64 8.41
C ALA A 340 7.06 8.89 9.73
N THR A 341 7.86 7.82 9.70
CA THR A 341 8.25 7.07 10.90
C THR A 341 9.07 7.95 11.85
N MET A 342 10.10 8.65 11.35
CA MET A 342 10.87 9.59 12.17
C MET A 342 10.00 10.71 12.76
N ILE A 343 9.07 11.26 11.98
CA ILE A 343 8.13 12.27 12.48
C ILE A 343 7.30 11.71 13.64
N ASN A 344 6.81 10.47 13.53
CA ASN A 344 5.97 9.84 14.54
C ASN A 344 6.74 9.62 15.86
N GLN A 345 7.94 9.04 15.77
CA GLN A 345 8.84 8.83 16.91
C GLN A 345 9.19 10.15 17.61
N ASN A 346 9.61 11.15 16.85
CA ASN A 346 9.96 12.46 17.40
C ASN A 346 8.75 13.13 18.07
N PHE A 347 7.59 13.08 17.41
CA PHE A 347 6.36 13.66 17.94
C PHE A 347 5.91 12.99 19.24
N SER A 348 5.95 11.65 19.30
CA SER A 348 5.43 10.90 20.45
C SER A 348 6.16 11.25 21.74
N GLN A 349 7.47 11.54 21.66
CA GLN A 349 8.30 11.90 22.82
C GLN A 349 8.31 13.41 23.08
N GLN A 350 8.35 14.24 22.03
CA GLN A 350 8.42 15.70 22.17
C GLN A 350 7.20 16.31 22.88
N ILE A 351 6.02 15.69 22.75
CA ILE A 351 4.79 16.17 23.39
C ILE A 351 4.71 15.84 24.88
N LEU A 352 5.70 15.15 25.44
CA LEU A 352 5.76 14.76 26.84
C LEU A 352 6.63 15.72 27.64
N LYS A 353 6.44 15.75 28.96
CA LYS A 353 7.33 16.42 29.91
C LYS A 353 8.41 15.44 30.31
N SER A 354 9.60 15.60 29.73
CA SER A 354 10.79 14.84 30.11
C SER A 354 11.20 15.21 31.54
N SER A 355 10.73 14.45 32.52
CA SER A 355 11.07 14.63 33.93
C SER A 355 10.83 13.33 34.68
N THR A 356 11.93 12.70 35.09
CA THR A 356 11.95 11.45 35.89
C THR A 356 11.11 11.57 37.17
N LYS A 357 10.95 12.79 37.73
CA LYS A 357 10.15 13.04 38.94
C LYS A 357 8.64 12.95 38.74
N SER A 358 8.16 13.03 37.49
CA SER A 358 6.73 13.05 37.15
C SER A 358 6.31 11.88 36.26
N ARG A 359 7.22 10.91 36.12
CA ARG A 359 7.03 9.66 35.39
C ARG A 359 6.23 8.68 36.22
N LYS A 360 5.40 7.89 35.56
CA LYS A 360 4.72 6.73 36.14
C LYS A 360 5.44 5.47 35.71
N ASN A 361 6.10 4.81 36.65
CA ASN A 361 6.72 3.49 36.42
C ASN A 361 5.69 2.38 36.69
N PHE A 362 5.83 1.26 35.99
CA PHE A 362 4.98 0.08 36.17
C PHE A 362 5.73 -1.04 36.90
N ASP A 363 5.08 -2.21 37.00
CA ASP A 363 5.50 -3.32 37.85
C ASP A 363 6.91 -3.82 37.50
N LEU A 364 7.24 -3.84 36.20
CA LEU A 364 8.56 -4.21 35.69
C LEU A 364 9.16 -3.09 34.83
N PRO A 365 10.50 -3.02 34.69
CA PRO A 365 11.16 -2.09 33.79
C PRO A 365 10.85 -2.43 32.32
N ASN A 366 11.37 -1.62 31.39
CA ASN A 366 11.30 -1.95 29.96
C ASN A 366 12.08 -3.26 29.72
N PRO A 367 11.45 -4.33 29.18
CA PRO A 367 12.09 -5.63 29.03
C PRO A 367 13.16 -5.67 27.92
N PHE A 368 13.28 -4.59 27.13
CA PHE A 368 14.18 -4.50 25.98
C PHE A 368 15.33 -3.51 26.17
N PHE A 369 15.35 -2.77 27.28
CA PHE A 369 16.38 -1.76 27.56
C PHE A 369 17.28 -2.25 28.69
N ASP A 370 18.59 -2.28 28.42
CA ASP A 370 19.62 -2.51 29.44
C ASP A 370 20.24 -1.17 29.85
N GLU A 371 20.32 -0.89 31.15
CA GLU A 371 20.92 0.34 31.67
C GLU A 371 22.46 0.34 31.55
N GLU A 372 23.10 -0.83 31.53
CA GLU A 372 24.56 -0.95 31.56
C GLU A 372 25.19 -0.81 30.16
N ASP A 373 24.45 -1.11 29.10
CA ASP A 373 24.94 -1.17 27.72
C ASP A 373 24.69 0.10 26.89
N ASN A 374 24.05 1.13 27.46
CA ASN A 374 23.52 2.25 26.69
C ASN A 374 24.27 3.59 26.92
N ASP A 375 24.96 4.06 25.88
CA ASP A 375 25.81 5.27 25.78
C ASP A 375 25.06 6.61 26.06
N ASN A 376 24.60 6.83 27.30
CA ASN A 376 23.74 7.95 27.72
C ASN A 376 22.38 8.03 26.99
N MET A 377 21.94 6.93 26.38
CA MET A 377 20.61 6.80 25.79
C MET A 377 19.57 6.48 26.87
N GLU A 378 18.32 6.85 26.61
CA GLU A 378 17.19 6.50 27.48
C GLU A 378 16.11 5.85 26.62
N PRO A 379 15.37 4.85 27.13
CA PRO A 379 14.26 4.32 26.36
C PRO A 379 13.20 5.42 26.15
N ALA A 380 12.52 5.34 25.01
CA ALA A 380 11.31 6.11 24.75
C ALA A 380 10.29 5.88 25.88
N SER A 381 9.48 6.90 26.18
CA SER A 381 8.35 6.75 27.09
C SER A 381 7.32 5.82 26.47
N VAL A 382 7.35 4.55 26.87
CA VAL A 382 6.43 3.50 26.46
C VAL A 382 6.17 2.60 27.66
N ALA A 383 4.90 2.27 27.88
CA ALA A 383 4.52 1.16 28.74
C ALA A 383 3.98 0.01 27.90
N TYR A 384 4.57 -1.16 28.08
CA TYR A 384 4.11 -2.41 27.47
C TYR A 384 3.10 -3.06 28.41
N ARG A 385 1.91 -3.29 27.90
CA ARG A 385 0.81 -3.93 28.62
C ARG A 385 0.48 -5.23 27.93
N TYR A 386 0.73 -6.35 28.60
CA TYR A 386 0.44 -7.70 28.10
C TYR A 386 -0.98 -8.05 28.51
N ARG A 387 -1.85 -8.20 27.51
CA ARG A 387 -3.28 -8.40 27.72
C ARG A 387 -3.73 -9.73 27.15
N ARG A 388 -4.64 -10.39 27.86
CA ARG A 388 -5.34 -11.59 27.40
C ARG A 388 -6.75 -11.24 26.97
N PHE A 389 -7.14 -11.73 25.80
CA PHE A 389 -8.46 -11.60 25.22
C PHE A 389 -9.06 -12.99 25.07
N ASP A 390 -10.18 -13.23 25.75
CA ASP A 390 -10.94 -14.46 25.60
C ASP A 390 -11.84 -14.36 24.37
N LEU A 391 -11.49 -15.11 23.34
CA LEU A 391 -12.28 -15.18 22.12
C LEU A 391 -13.30 -16.34 22.21
N GLY A 392 -13.33 -17.19 23.23
CA GLY A 392 -14.16 -18.40 23.18
C GLY A 392 -13.60 -19.43 22.19
N ASP A 393 -14.29 -20.59 22.05
CA ASP A 393 -13.76 -21.76 21.33
C ASP A 393 -12.33 -22.16 21.79
N ASP A 394 -12.08 -22.02 23.09
CA ASP A 394 -10.80 -22.22 23.77
C ASP A 394 -9.64 -21.37 23.19
N ILE A 395 -9.96 -20.22 22.59
CA ILE A 395 -8.98 -19.26 22.06
C ILE A 395 -8.69 -18.20 23.12
N GLN A 396 -7.49 -18.27 23.69
CA GLN A 396 -6.93 -17.25 24.58
C GLN A 396 -5.83 -16.50 23.84
N LEU A 397 -6.12 -15.28 23.38
CA LEU A 397 -5.16 -14.46 22.67
C LEU A 397 -4.41 -13.56 23.64
N VAL A 398 -3.08 -13.70 23.67
CA VAL A 398 -2.18 -12.83 24.43
C VAL A 398 -1.52 -11.85 23.47
N CYS A 399 -1.60 -10.56 23.80
CA CYS A 399 -1.08 -9.47 22.99
C CYS A 399 -0.21 -8.54 23.83
N ARG A 400 1.02 -8.24 23.37
CA ARG A 400 1.74 -7.05 23.86
C ARG A 400 1.11 -5.81 23.23
N THR A 401 0.76 -4.83 24.04
CA THR A 401 0.16 -3.56 23.61
C THR A 401 0.93 -2.37 24.16
N GLU A 402 0.88 -1.23 23.47
CA GLU A 402 1.67 -0.06 23.83
C GLU A 402 0.83 1.16 24.24
N LEU A 403 1.32 1.87 25.27
CA LEU A 403 0.84 3.19 25.69
C LEU A 403 2.02 4.16 25.65
N HIS A 404 1.77 5.43 25.30
CA HIS A 404 2.83 6.41 25.03
C HIS A 404 2.89 7.56 26.04
N GLY A 405 1.85 7.77 26.87
CA GLY A 405 1.93 8.73 27.96
C GLY A 405 0.70 8.75 28.87
N ILE A 406 0.75 9.63 29.88
CA ILE A 406 -0.37 9.89 30.80
C ILE A 406 -0.86 11.34 30.71
N VAL A 407 -2.16 11.51 30.69
CA VAL A 407 -2.83 12.82 30.77
C VAL A 407 -3.52 12.91 32.12
N HIS A 408 -3.15 13.91 32.90
CA HIS A 408 -3.80 14.17 34.18
C HIS A 408 -5.05 15.03 33.95
N ARG A 409 -6.25 14.48 34.16
CA ARG A 409 -7.49 15.25 34.09
C ARG A 409 -8.19 15.27 35.43
N LYS A 410 -8.85 16.38 35.73
CA LYS A 410 -9.76 16.46 36.87
C LYS A 410 -11.04 15.71 36.51
N SER A 411 -11.45 14.79 37.37
CA SER A 411 -12.69 14.06 37.16
C SER A 411 -13.88 15.03 37.24
N PRO A 412 -14.89 14.96 36.35
CA PRO A 412 -16.03 15.88 36.37
C PRO A 412 -16.75 15.83 37.72
N GLY A 413 -16.78 16.94 38.45
CA GLY A 413 -17.43 17.02 39.77
C GLY A 413 -16.59 16.51 40.95
N SER A 414 -15.32 16.12 40.74
CA SER A 414 -14.37 15.75 41.80
C SER A 414 -13.13 16.65 41.77
N SER A 415 -12.55 16.89 42.95
CA SER A 415 -11.23 17.51 43.06
C SER A 415 -10.09 16.53 42.76
N ALA A 416 -10.38 15.24 42.63
CA ALA A 416 -9.40 14.21 42.32
C ALA A 416 -8.93 14.32 40.86
N VAL A 417 -7.62 14.20 40.68
CA VAL A 417 -6.98 14.11 39.37
C VAL A 417 -6.80 12.63 39.06
N GLU A 418 -7.39 12.19 37.97
CA GLU A 418 -7.25 10.82 37.46
C GLU A 418 -6.27 10.81 36.29
N ASP A 419 -5.45 9.76 36.24
CA ASP A 419 -4.60 9.47 35.10
C ASP A 419 -5.44 8.87 33.99
N GLN A 420 -5.36 9.46 32.82
CA GLN A 420 -5.87 8.89 31.58
C GLN A 420 -4.68 8.42 30.74
N TYR A 421 -4.70 7.16 30.32
CA TYR A 421 -3.67 6.61 29.45
C TYR A 421 -3.87 7.06 28.02
N MET A 422 -2.78 7.38 27.32
CA MET A 422 -2.86 7.81 25.94
C MET A 422 -1.90 7.07 25.00
N THR A 423 -2.36 6.92 23.77
CA THR A 423 -1.51 6.68 22.59
C THR A 423 -1.36 7.98 21.82
N SER A 424 -0.28 8.11 21.07
CA SER A 424 0.08 9.32 20.33
C SER A 424 0.64 8.97 18.95
N PHE A 425 0.15 9.66 17.92
CA PHE A 425 0.53 9.46 16.53
C PHE A 425 0.63 10.81 15.80
N ALA A 426 1.41 10.87 14.73
CA ALA A 426 1.55 12.06 13.89
C ALA A 426 1.13 11.78 12.44
N LEU A 427 0.14 12.54 11.96
CA LEU A 427 -0.12 12.69 10.53
C LEU A 427 0.90 13.66 9.94
N ASN A 428 1.38 13.35 8.73
CA ASN A 428 2.39 14.15 8.04
C ASN A 428 1.89 14.67 6.68
N GLU A 429 2.02 15.97 6.47
CA GLU A 429 1.81 16.62 5.17
C GLU A 429 3.16 16.73 4.43
N HIS A 430 3.26 16.02 3.30
CA HIS A 430 4.32 16.25 2.32
C HIS A 430 3.74 17.06 1.15
N PHE A 431 4.56 17.94 0.59
CA PHE A 431 4.16 18.75 -0.56
C PHE A 431 4.66 18.11 -1.85
N ASP A 432 3.75 17.57 -2.65
CA ASP A 432 4.03 17.24 -4.05
C ASP A 432 3.92 18.54 -4.89
N SER A 433 4.80 18.77 -5.86
CA SER A 433 4.72 19.89 -6.81
C SER A 433 3.38 19.93 -7.57
N LEU A 434 2.72 18.77 -7.71
CA LEU A 434 1.38 18.61 -8.28
C LEU A 434 0.29 19.36 -7.49
N THR A 435 0.56 19.74 -6.25
CA THR A 435 -0.36 20.51 -5.39
C THR A 435 -0.44 22.00 -5.76
N LYS A 436 0.48 22.51 -6.58
CA LYS A 436 0.57 23.93 -6.97
C LYS A 436 -0.03 24.27 -8.34
N ILE A 437 -0.43 23.30 -9.14
CA ILE A 437 -0.97 23.58 -10.49
C ILE A 437 -2.50 23.65 -10.38
N PRO A 438 -3.13 24.86 -10.37
CA PRO A 438 -4.55 24.94 -10.62
C PRO A 438 -4.82 24.30 -11.99
N PRO A 439 -5.87 23.47 -12.14
CA PRO A 439 -6.10 22.79 -13.40
C PRO A 439 -6.16 23.83 -14.52
N PRO A 440 -5.36 23.70 -15.60
CA PRO A 440 -5.50 24.58 -16.74
C PRO A 440 -6.94 24.42 -17.25
N LYS A 441 -7.71 25.52 -17.22
CA LYS A 441 -9.15 25.54 -17.53
C LYS A 441 -9.54 24.92 -18.89
N ASN A 442 -8.57 24.64 -19.75
CA ASN A 442 -8.75 24.20 -21.14
C ASN A 442 -8.03 22.89 -21.51
N GLN A 443 -7.46 22.13 -20.57
CA GLN A 443 -6.92 20.79 -20.85
C GLN A 443 -7.49 19.78 -19.87
N GLY A 444 -8.16 18.75 -20.38
CA GLY A 444 -8.81 17.68 -19.62
C GLY A 444 -7.84 16.73 -18.91
N TYR A 445 -6.80 17.26 -18.27
CA TYR A 445 -5.96 16.53 -17.33
C TYR A 445 -6.74 16.34 -16.03
N ASN A 446 -7.16 15.11 -15.75
CA ASN A 446 -7.66 14.70 -14.44
C ASN A 446 -6.48 14.64 -13.45
N HIS A 447 -5.96 15.80 -13.06
CA HIS A 447 -5.28 15.87 -11.77
C HIS A 447 -6.35 15.64 -10.70
N GLY A 448 -6.05 14.81 -9.71
CA GLY A 448 -6.96 14.54 -8.60
C GLY A 448 -7.39 15.86 -7.92
N PRO A 449 -8.42 15.83 -7.06
CA PRO A 449 -8.85 17.03 -6.34
C PRO A 449 -7.65 17.69 -5.65
N PRO A 450 -7.56 19.03 -5.66
CA PRO A 450 -6.45 19.74 -5.05
C PRO A 450 -6.30 19.30 -3.59
N THR A 451 -5.09 18.93 -3.19
CA THR A 451 -4.78 18.53 -1.82
C THR A 451 -5.06 19.69 -0.88
N VAL A 452 -5.68 19.41 0.26
CA VAL A 452 -6.02 20.41 1.27
C VAL A 452 -4.72 20.96 1.86
N ASN A 453 -4.45 22.26 1.74
CA ASN A 453 -3.29 22.91 2.37
C ASN A 453 -3.55 23.06 3.88
N TRP A 454 -2.79 22.38 4.72
CA TRP A 454 -3.03 22.36 6.16
C TRP A 454 -2.82 23.73 6.81
N ARG A 455 -1.82 24.51 6.36
CA ARG A 455 -1.55 25.85 6.93
C ARG A 455 -2.71 26.82 6.80
N GLU A 456 -3.55 26.63 5.78
CA GLU A 456 -4.75 27.44 5.55
C GLU A 456 -6.00 26.87 6.25
N LYS A 457 -6.05 25.54 6.42
CA LYS A 457 -7.31 24.82 6.71
C LYS A 457 -7.35 24.13 8.06
N VAL A 458 -6.24 23.77 8.69
CA VAL A 458 -6.26 22.95 9.92
C VAL A 458 -6.84 23.67 11.13
N ASP A 459 -6.73 25.00 11.18
CA ASP A 459 -7.30 25.81 12.28
C ASP A 459 -8.81 26.07 12.09
N SER A 460 -9.27 26.26 10.84
CA SER A 460 -10.65 26.66 10.55
C SER A 460 -11.55 25.51 10.08
N GLN A 461 -10.97 24.49 9.46
CA GLN A 461 -11.64 23.37 8.78
C GLN A 461 -10.94 22.04 9.10
N ARG A 462 -10.59 21.83 10.37
CA ARG A 462 -9.88 20.63 10.83
C ARG A 462 -10.56 19.32 10.43
N GLY A 463 -11.89 19.28 10.47
CA GLY A 463 -12.67 18.13 10.02
C GLY A 463 -12.47 17.81 8.52
N ALA A 464 -12.28 18.84 7.67
CA ALA A 464 -12.01 18.64 6.25
C ALA A 464 -10.58 18.12 6.00
N VAL A 465 -9.60 18.63 6.76
CA VAL A 465 -8.22 18.11 6.75
C VAL A 465 -8.22 16.64 7.15
N LEU A 466 -8.85 16.31 8.29
CA LEU A 466 -8.96 14.95 8.78
C LEU A 466 -9.69 14.03 7.77
N ALA A 467 -10.79 14.47 7.18
CA ALA A 467 -11.51 13.67 6.18
C ALA A 467 -10.66 13.39 4.93
N ASN A 468 -9.82 14.34 4.50
CA ASN A 468 -8.86 14.12 3.42
C ASN A 468 -7.80 13.07 3.83
N GLU A 469 -7.29 13.15 5.06
CA GLU A 469 -6.33 12.16 5.57
C GLU A 469 -6.94 10.77 5.75
N LEU A 470 -8.18 10.68 6.20
CA LEU A 470 -8.91 9.41 6.28
C LEU A 470 -9.07 8.72 4.92
N LYS A 471 -9.17 9.50 3.85
CA LYS A 471 -9.22 8.97 2.49
C LYS A 471 -7.85 8.54 1.98
N ASN A 472 -6.79 9.30 2.28
CA ASN A 472 -5.47 9.08 1.71
C ASN A 472 -4.63 8.09 2.53
N ASN A 473 -4.87 7.98 3.83
CA ASN A 473 -4.12 7.19 4.80
C ASN A 473 -5.04 6.24 5.60
N ALA A 474 -6.08 5.69 4.95
CA ALA A 474 -7.15 4.92 5.59
C ALA A 474 -6.65 3.69 6.36
N PHE A 475 -5.65 2.98 5.83
CA PHE A 475 -5.07 1.80 6.49
C PHE A 475 -4.23 2.19 7.71
N LYS A 476 -3.30 3.14 7.55
CA LYS A 476 -2.47 3.68 8.63
C LYS A 476 -3.31 4.17 9.83
N ILE A 477 -4.33 4.99 9.56
CA ILE A 477 -5.18 5.55 10.62
C ILE A 477 -6.03 4.45 11.28
N ALA A 478 -6.48 3.44 10.52
CA ALA A 478 -7.19 2.31 11.09
C ALA A 478 -6.30 1.48 12.03
N LYS A 479 -5.04 1.21 11.65
CA LYS A 479 -4.06 0.52 12.52
C LYS A 479 -3.86 1.25 13.84
N TRP A 480 -3.58 2.56 13.79
CA TRP A 480 -3.43 3.39 14.99
C TRP A 480 -4.65 3.33 15.90
N THR A 481 -5.85 3.44 15.31
CA THR A 481 -7.10 3.38 16.08
C THR A 481 -7.29 2.00 16.72
N ALA A 482 -6.97 0.93 16.00
CA ALA A 482 -7.02 -0.44 16.52
C ALA A 482 -6.00 -0.66 17.65
N GLN A 483 -4.75 -0.20 17.50
CA GLN A 483 -3.72 -0.23 18.56
C GLN A 483 -4.20 0.48 19.82
N SER A 484 -4.78 1.69 19.69
CA SER A 484 -5.33 2.44 20.83
C SER A 484 -6.47 1.71 21.54
N ILE A 485 -7.30 0.96 20.81
CA ILE A 485 -8.38 0.15 21.41
C ILE A 485 -7.77 -1.06 22.12
N LEU A 486 -6.84 -1.77 21.46
CA LEU A 486 -6.18 -2.96 21.99
C LEU A 486 -5.40 -2.65 23.28
N SER A 487 -4.71 -1.51 23.36
CA SER A 487 -3.99 -1.10 24.58
C SER A 487 -4.88 -0.61 25.71
N GLY A 488 -6.18 -0.42 25.44
CA GLY A 488 -7.12 0.14 26.42
C GLY A 488 -6.82 1.60 26.73
N ALA A 489 -6.33 2.37 25.74
CA ALA A 489 -6.05 3.79 25.91
C ALA A 489 -7.36 4.58 26.09
N ASP A 490 -7.39 5.50 27.05
CA ASP A 490 -8.52 6.43 27.24
C ASP A 490 -8.56 7.47 26.13
N LEU A 491 -7.37 7.87 25.66
CA LEU A 491 -7.16 8.94 24.70
C LEU A 491 -6.21 8.51 23.58
N MET A 492 -6.52 8.94 22.36
CA MET A 492 -5.62 8.88 21.21
C MET A 492 -5.32 10.30 20.76
N LYS A 493 -4.04 10.69 20.82
CA LYS A 493 -3.56 12.02 20.43
C LYS A 493 -3.02 11.98 19.00
N ILE A 494 -3.56 12.81 18.12
CA ILE A 494 -3.07 12.98 16.75
C ILE A 494 -2.43 14.36 16.58
N GLY A 495 -1.18 14.39 16.14
CA GLY A 495 -0.47 15.59 15.69
C GLY A 495 -0.63 15.81 14.19
N PHE A 496 -0.74 17.07 13.77
CA PHE A 496 -0.71 17.48 12.37
C PHE A 496 0.64 18.14 12.09
N VAL A 497 1.57 17.36 11.54
CA VAL A 497 2.94 17.78 11.26
C VAL A 497 3.10 18.05 9.76
N SER A 498 3.76 19.15 9.40
CA SER A 498 4.03 19.50 8.01
C SER A 498 5.51 19.88 7.86
N ARG A 499 6.13 19.59 6.71
CA ARG A 499 7.46 20.12 6.40
C ARG A 499 7.47 21.64 6.55
N ALA A 500 8.52 22.19 7.14
CA ALA A 500 8.70 23.64 7.28
C ALA A 500 8.79 24.31 5.90
N VAL A 501 9.53 23.66 4.98
CA VAL A 501 9.63 24.02 3.57
C VAL A 501 9.28 22.79 2.72
N PRO A 502 8.39 22.89 1.72
CA PRO A 502 7.96 21.79 0.86
C PRO A 502 9.04 20.83 0.36
N LYS A 503 10.19 21.39 -0.05
CA LYS A 503 11.32 20.68 -0.66
C LYS A 503 12.37 20.22 0.36
N ASN A 504 12.15 20.44 1.65
CA ASN A 504 13.06 20.04 2.71
C ASN A 504 12.39 18.97 3.57
N ALA A 505 12.87 17.74 3.47
CA ALA A 505 12.35 16.59 4.21
C ALA A 505 12.92 16.45 5.63
N TYR A 506 13.78 17.38 6.07
CA TYR A 506 14.50 17.29 7.34
C TYR A 506 13.94 18.18 8.46
N ASP A 507 13.22 19.24 8.09
CA ASP A 507 12.68 20.22 9.03
C ASP A 507 11.15 20.22 9.01
N HIS A 508 10.54 20.07 10.19
CA HIS A 508 9.08 19.96 10.32
C HIS A 508 8.51 20.87 11.40
N GLN A 509 7.21 21.13 11.30
CA GLN A 509 6.44 21.95 12.22
C GLN A 509 5.15 21.25 12.61
N ILE A 510 4.85 21.21 13.91
CA ILE A 510 3.58 20.78 14.46
C ILE A 510 2.60 21.95 14.35
N LEU A 511 1.61 21.80 13.46
CA LEU A 511 0.63 22.83 13.14
C LEU A 511 -0.58 22.78 14.09
N ALA A 512 -0.97 21.59 14.51
CA ALA A 512 -2.09 21.38 15.43
C ALA A 512 -1.95 20.03 16.12
N THR A 513 -2.67 19.85 17.23
CA THR A 513 -2.84 18.56 17.89
C THR A 513 -4.31 18.36 18.27
N GLN A 514 -4.77 17.11 18.35
CA GLN A 514 -6.16 16.80 18.69
C GLN A 514 -6.26 15.48 19.46
N PHE A 515 -7.01 15.50 20.56
CA PHE A 515 -7.39 14.29 21.28
C PHE A 515 -8.68 13.69 20.70
N PHE A 516 -8.71 12.37 20.68
CA PHE A 516 -9.87 11.55 20.38
C PHE A 516 -10.04 10.49 21.45
N ARG A 517 -11.27 10.03 21.68
CA ARG A 517 -11.49 8.74 22.34
C ARG A 517 -11.39 7.65 21.28
N PRO A 518 -10.61 6.57 21.47
CA PRO A 518 -10.37 5.59 20.42
C PRO A 518 -11.65 4.99 19.82
N ARG A 519 -12.60 4.56 20.66
CA ARG A 519 -13.88 3.97 20.21
C ARG A 519 -14.78 4.97 19.47
N ASP A 520 -14.84 6.22 19.91
CA ASP A 520 -15.59 7.28 19.21
C ASP A 520 -14.96 7.57 17.84
N PHE A 521 -13.63 7.56 17.76
CA PHE A 521 -12.91 7.77 16.52
C PHE A 521 -13.06 6.58 15.57
N ALA A 522 -13.04 5.34 16.08
CA ALA A 522 -13.31 4.14 15.29
C ALA A 522 -14.65 4.23 14.57
N ALA A 523 -15.71 4.68 15.27
CA ALA A 523 -17.01 4.93 14.66
C ALA A 523 -16.95 6.00 13.56
N GLN A 524 -16.23 7.11 13.77
CA GLN A 524 -16.05 8.17 12.76
C GLN A 524 -15.35 7.68 11.49
N ILE A 525 -14.39 6.75 11.62
CA ILE A 525 -13.62 6.19 10.50
C ILE A 525 -14.22 4.90 9.95
N THR A 526 -15.47 4.58 10.33
CA THR A 526 -16.19 3.36 9.96
C THR A 526 -15.39 2.08 10.22
N LEU A 527 -14.66 2.05 11.34
CA LEU A 527 -13.97 0.87 11.85
C LEU A 527 -14.82 0.26 12.95
N ASN A 528 -15.33 -0.95 12.69
CA ASN A 528 -16.18 -1.68 13.62
C ASN A 528 -15.32 -2.69 14.39
N GLU A 529 -15.37 -2.65 15.72
CA GLU A 529 -14.59 -3.51 16.62
C GLU A 529 -14.98 -4.99 16.48
N GLY A 530 -16.27 -5.30 16.33
CA GLY A 530 -16.74 -6.66 16.05
C GLY A 530 -16.15 -7.22 14.75
N ASN A 531 -16.11 -6.42 13.68
CA ASN A 531 -15.46 -6.84 12.44
C ASN A 531 -13.95 -7.05 12.61
N MET A 532 -13.26 -6.22 13.40
CA MET A 532 -11.83 -6.41 13.69
C MET A 532 -11.58 -7.78 14.31
N TRP A 533 -12.31 -8.10 15.39
CA TRP A 533 -12.20 -9.39 16.07
C TRP A 533 -12.64 -10.55 15.18
N GLY A 534 -13.66 -10.37 14.35
CA GLY A 534 -14.10 -11.38 13.40
C GLY A 534 -13.04 -11.72 12.35
N ILE A 535 -12.28 -10.73 11.88
CA ILE A 535 -11.16 -10.96 10.95
C ILE A 535 -10.10 -11.78 11.66
N MET A 536 -9.84 -11.46 12.91
CA MET A 536 -8.81 -12.15 13.68
C MET A 536 -9.17 -13.59 14.01
N ARG A 537 -10.42 -13.84 14.40
CA ARG A 537 -10.98 -15.19 14.58
C ARG A 537 -10.90 -16.01 13.31
N MET A 538 -11.23 -15.41 12.16
CA MET A 538 -11.11 -16.06 10.86
C MET A 538 -9.67 -16.52 10.62
N PHE A 539 -8.65 -15.67 10.83
CA PHE A 539 -7.26 -16.09 10.68
C PHE A 539 -6.86 -17.20 11.65
N ILE A 540 -7.19 -17.07 12.93
CA ILE A 540 -6.89 -18.09 13.95
C ILE A 540 -7.50 -19.44 13.56
N GLN A 541 -8.77 -19.45 13.13
CA GLN A 541 -9.44 -20.68 12.72
C GLN A 541 -8.79 -21.32 11.49
N LEU A 542 -8.39 -20.50 10.49
CA LEU A 542 -7.71 -21.02 9.30
C LEU A 542 -6.43 -21.79 9.69
N PHE A 543 -5.65 -21.29 10.65
CA PHE A 543 -4.43 -21.94 11.12
C PHE A 543 -4.68 -23.09 12.11
N LYS A 544 -5.77 -23.05 12.89
CA LYS A 544 -6.18 -24.20 13.71
C LYS A 544 -6.41 -25.44 12.85
N ASP A 545 -6.97 -25.28 11.66
CA ASP A 545 -7.25 -26.37 10.72
C ASP A 545 -6.02 -26.86 9.92
N GLN A 546 -4.90 -26.12 9.95
CA GLN A 546 -3.65 -26.52 9.28
C GLN A 546 -2.78 -27.44 10.14
N PRO A 547 -1.86 -28.23 9.55
CA PRO A 547 -0.86 -28.97 10.33
C PRO A 547 0.11 -28.03 11.08
N GLU A 548 0.88 -28.58 12.02
CA GLU A 548 2.00 -27.89 12.65
C GLU A 548 3.01 -27.46 11.59
N GLY A 549 3.64 -26.28 11.76
CA GLY A 549 4.58 -25.75 10.78
C GLY A 549 4.62 -24.23 10.68
N LYS A 550 5.34 -23.75 9.67
CA LYS A 550 5.56 -22.32 9.39
C LYS A 550 4.71 -21.90 8.19
N TYR A 551 4.12 -20.71 8.30
CA TYR A 551 3.23 -20.16 7.30
C TYR A 551 3.54 -18.68 7.04
N VAL A 552 3.15 -18.19 5.87
CA VAL A 552 3.28 -16.79 5.49
C VAL A 552 1.94 -16.28 4.96
N ILE A 553 1.36 -15.31 5.65
CA ILE A 553 0.25 -14.51 5.15
C ILE A 553 0.84 -13.41 4.27
N MET A 554 0.38 -13.31 3.03
CA MET A 554 0.93 -12.37 2.05
C MET A 554 -0.19 -11.60 1.32
N ARG A 555 -0.03 -10.28 1.26
CA ARG A 555 -0.85 -9.37 0.46
C ARG A 555 -0.26 -9.22 -0.94
N ASP A 556 -1.02 -9.60 -1.97
CA ASP A 556 -0.58 -9.46 -3.37
C ASP A 556 -0.28 -7.98 -3.73
N PRO A 557 0.87 -7.67 -4.34
CA PRO A 557 1.28 -6.29 -4.60
C PRO A 557 0.36 -5.52 -5.57
N ASN A 558 -0.33 -6.22 -6.47
CA ASN A 558 -0.98 -5.63 -7.64
C ASN A 558 -2.48 -5.97 -7.76
N LYS A 559 -2.93 -7.06 -7.13
CA LYS A 559 -4.33 -7.47 -7.04
C LYS A 559 -4.81 -7.29 -5.60
N ALA A 560 -6.10 -7.15 -5.37
CA ALA A 560 -6.67 -7.11 -4.01
C ALA A 560 -6.89 -8.54 -3.48
N GLN A 561 -5.79 -9.29 -3.33
CA GLN A 561 -5.81 -10.68 -2.88
C GLN A 561 -4.90 -10.87 -1.67
N LEU A 562 -5.28 -11.82 -0.83
CA LEU A 562 -4.51 -12.31 0.30
C LEU A 562 -4.28 -13.80 0.09
N ARG A 563 -3.04 -14.24 0.26
CA ARG A 563 -2.65 -15.66 0.19
C ARG A 563 -2.01 -16.09 1.49
N ILE A 564 -2.23 -17.34 1.86
CA ILE A 564 -1.51 -18.01 2.95
C ILE A 564 -0.71 -19.13 2.31
N TYR A 565 0.60 -19.13 2.54
CA TYR A 565 1.51 -20.17 2.11
C TYR A 565 1.93 -21.02 3.30
N SER A 566 2.04 -22.33 3.13
CA SER A 566 2.87 -23.19 3.97
C SER A 566 4.28 -23.16 3.42
N VAL A 567 5.26 -23.01 4.30
CA VAL A 567 6.67 -22.82 3.93
C VAL A 567 7.57 -23.77 4.72
N PRO A 568 8.74 -24.14 4.17
CA PRO A 568 9.76 -24.86 4.92
C PRO A 568 10.13 -24.17 6.24
N ALA A 569 10.51 -24.95 7.26
CA ALA A 569 10.79 -24.44 8.60
C ALA A 569 11.92 -23.40 8.63
N ASP A 570 12.96 -23.64 7.83
CA ASP A 570 14.14 -22.82 7.59
C ASP A 570 13.86 -21.53 6.80
N THR A 571 12.62 -21.32 6.33
CA THR A 571 12.27 -20.10 5.59
C THR A 571 12.45 -18.86 6.47
N PHE A 572 13.33 -17.93 6.09
CA PHE A 572 13.74 -16.72 6.84
C PHE A 572 14.68 -16.94 8.01
N GLU A 573 15.20 -18.16 8.21
CA GLU A 573 16.36 -18.36 9.06
C GLU A 573 17.59 -17.95 8.24
N SER A 574 18.52 -17.20 8.83
CA SER A 574 19.75 -16.83 8.13
C SER A 574 20.73 -18.00 8.17
N ASP A 575 21.39 -18.29 7.04
CA ASP A 575 22.43 -19.32 6.90
C ASP A 575 23.73 -18.94 7.65
N ASP A 576 23.67 -18.05 8.66
CA ASP A 576 24.83 -17.45 9.35
C ASP A 576 25.50 -18.41 10.36
N GLU A 577 25.12 -19.70 10.38
CA GLU A 577 25.82 -20.74 11.15
C GLU A 577 27.04 -21.35 10.41
N GLU A 578 27.36 -20.89 9.20
CA GLU A 578 28.56 -21.29 8.44
C GLU A 578 29.62 -20.17 8.32
N GLU A 579 30.15 -19.64 9.42
CA GLU A 579 31.49 -18.99 9.45
C GLU A 579 32.34 -19.37 10.69
#